data_AF-Q8SVL6-F1
#
_entry.id   AF-Q8SVL6-F1
#
_cell.length_a   1.000
_cell.length_b   1.000
_cell.length_c   1.000
_cell.angle_alpha   90.00
_cell.angle_beta   90.00
_cell.angle_gamma   90.00
#
_symmetry.space_group_name_H-M   'P 1'
#
loop_
_entity.id
_entity.type
_entity.pdbx_description
1 polymer ?
#
loop_
_entity_poly.entity_id
_entity_poly.type
_entity_poly.pdbx_seq_one_letter_code
_entity_poly.pdbx_strand_id
1 'polypeptide(L)'
;MNNDVLYEVVKYLDFPVRNKKVADAQTSRTNARRMMRLNRSLLEKRLSSRPQINDLRTSNIYREHGINFGKIHRELSDVFCRRGTPPFPNISSALARTVKIMDFKLRKIVLASRMGSKK
;
A
#
# COMPACT_ATOMS: atom_id res chain seq x y z
N MET A 1 -42.27 -22.63 -17.18
CA MET A 1 -41.16 -21.76 -16.69
C MET A 1 -40.05 -21.87 -17.72
N ASN A 2 -39.61 -20.76 -18.30
CA ASN A 2 -38.71 -20.77 -19.44
C ASN A 2 -37.31 -21.27 -19.01
N ASN A 3 -36.71 -22.19 -19.76
CA ASN A 3 -35.41 -22.80 -19.41
C ASN A 3 -34.29 -21.75 -19.33
N ASP A 4 -34.40 -20.66 -20.09
CA ASP A 4 -33.43 -19.57 -20.06
C ASP A 4 -33.48 -18.76 -18.76
N VAL A 5 -34.67 -18.60 -18.16
CA VAL A 5 -34.83 -17.94 -16.85
C VAL A 5 -34.21 -18.80 -15.74
N LEU A 6 -34.41 -20.11 -15.79
CA LEU A 6 -33.79 -21.04 -14.83
C LEU A 6 -32.26 -21.03 -14.96
N TYR A 7 -31.73 -20.94 -16.17
CA TYR A 7 -30.29 -20.83 -16.39
C TYR A 7 -29.71 -19.54 -15.80
N GLU A 8 -30.35 -18.39 -16.02
CA GLU A 8 -29.83 -17.14 -15.44
C GLU A 8 -29.90 -17.10 -13.92
N VAL A 9 -30.90 -17.74 -13.31
CA VAL A 9 -30.94 -17.91 -11.86
C VAL A 9 -29.82 -18.83 -11.39
N VAL A 10 -29.61 -19.98 -12.05
CA VAL A 10 -28.59 -20.98 -11.68
C VAL A 10 -27.17 -20.45 -11.75
N LYS A 11 -26.89 -19.54 -12.68
CA LYS A 11 -25.57 -18.92 -12.86
C LYS A 11 -25.01 -18.26 -11.61
N TYR A 12 -25.87 -17.76 -10.73
CA TYR A 12 -25.48 -17.01 -9.53
C TYR A 12 -25.65 -17.81 -8.23
N LEU A 13 -25.90 -19.12 -8.33
CA LEU A 13 -26.11 -19.97 -7.16
C LEU A 13 -24.81 -20.69 -6.76
N ASP A 14 -24.26 -20.31 -5.61
CA ASP A 14 -23.07 -20.95 -5.03
C ASP A 14 -23.42 -22.16 -4.14
N PHE A 15 -24.71 -22.36 -3.82
CA PHE A 15 -25.19 -23.40 -2.91
C PHE A 15 -26.41 -24.13 -3.48
N PRO A 16 -26.64 -25.40 -3.07
CA PRO A 16 -27.83 -26.14 -3.49
C PRO A 16 -29.11 -25.52 -2.95
N VAL A 17 -30.13 -25.40 -3.80
CA VAL A 17 -31.40 -24.74 -3.48
C VAL A 17 -32.48 -25.79 -3.22
N ARG A 18 -33.33 -25.56 -2.20
CA ARG A 18 -34.44 -26.47 -1.84
C ARG A 18 -35.51 -26.59 -2.94
N ASN A 19 -35.58 -25.64 -3.87
CA ASN A 19 -36.55 -25.69 -4.96
C ASN A 19 -36.13 -26.76 -5.98
N LYS A 20 -36.92 -27.83 -6.06
CA LYS A 20 -36.65 -29.00 -6.92
C LYS A 20 -36.35 -28.61 -8.37
N LYS A 21 -37.11 -27.67 -8.96
CA LYS A 21 -36.91 -27.25 -10.36
C LYS A 21 -35.57 -26.54 -10.57
N VAL A 22 -35.12 -25.79 -9.58
CA VAL A 22 -33.83 -25.08 -9.62
C VAL A 22 -32.68 -26.06 -9.36
N ALA A 23 -32.84 -27.00 -8.44
CA ALA A 23 -31.87 -28.06 -8.17
C ALA A 23 -31.67 -29.00 -9.39
N ASP A 24 -32.77 -29.39 -10.04
CA ASP A 24 -32.74 -30.19 -11.28
C ASP A 24 -32.07 -29.40 -12.42
N ALA A 25 -32.33 -28.09 -12.51
CA ALA A 25 -31.68 -27.22 -13.48
C ALA A 25 -30.18 -27.01 -13.18
N GLN A 26 -29.77 -26.97 -11.91
CA GLN A 26 -28.38 -26.85 -11.48
C GLN A 26 -27.56 -28.10 -11.83
N THR A 27 -28.17 -29.28 -11.73
CA THR A 27 -27.52 -30.57 -12.04
C THR A 27 -27.69 -31.00 -13.50
N SER A 28 -28.54 -30.32 -14.27
CA SER A 28 -28.77 -30.63 -15.68
C SER A 28 -27.51 -30.50 -16.54
N ARG A 29 -27.27 -31.52 -17.36
CA ARG A 29 -26.12 -31.59 -18.29
C ARG A 29 -26.08 -30.44 -19.29
N THR A 30 -27.24 -29.91 -19.70
CA THR A 30 -27.33 -28.79 -20.65
C THR A 30 -26.85 -27.48 -20.02
N ASN A 31 -27.30 -27.19 -18.80
CA ASN A 31 -26.88 -26.01 -18.05
C ASN A 31 -25.42 -26.11 -17.61
N ALA A 32 -24.95 -27.28 -17.21
CA ALA A 32 -23.53 -27.51 -16.93
C ALA A 32 -22.65 -27.18 -18.15
N ARG A 33 -23.04 -27.62 -19.36
CA ARG A 33 -22.32 -27.27 -20.59
C ARG A 33 -22.37 -25.77 -20.89
N ARG A 34 -23.51 -25.11 -20.68
CA ARG A 34 -23.63 -23.64 -20.85
C ARG A 34 -22.73 -22.91 -19.84
N MET A 35 -22.71 -23.33 -18.58
CA MET A 35 -21.82 -22.77 -17.54
C MET A 35 -20.34 -22.98 -17.87
N MET A 36 -19.95 -24.16 -18.36
CA MET A 36 -18.57 -24.40 -18.81
C MET A 36 -18.15 -23.43 -19.93
N ARG A 37 -19.03 -23.18 -20.90
CA ARG A 37 -18.78 -22.21 -21.98
C ARG A 37 -18.65 -20.78 -21.44
N LEU A 38 -19.55 -20.40 -20.53
CA LEU A 38 -19.51 -19.09 -19.89
C LEU A 38 -18.20 -18.91 -19.11
N ASN A 39 -17.84 -19.87 -18.28
CA ASN A 39 -16.60 -19.85 -17.49
C ASN A 39 -15.37 -19.81 -18.39
N ARG A 40 -15.37 -20.56 -19.50
CA ARG A 40 -14.30 -20.50 -20.49
C ARG A 40 -14.14 -19.10 -21.08
N SER A 41 -15.23 -18.49 -21.53
CA SER A 41 -15.19 -17.13 -22.11
C SER A 41 -14.72 -16.08 -21.09
N LEU A 42 -15.13 -16.24 -19.82
CA LEU A 42 -14.72 -15.35 -18.74
C LEU A 42 -13.23 -15.52 -18.42
N LEU A 43 -12.74 -16.76 -18.37
CA LEU A 43 -11.32 -17.06 -18.17
C LEU A 43 -10.48 -16.51 -19.32
N GLU A 44 -10.87 -16.74 -20.56
CA GLU A 44 -10.19 -16.19 -21.74
C GLU A 44 -10.10 -14.67 -21.67
N LYS A 45 -11.20 -13.98 -21.34
CA LYS A 45 -11.21 -12.52 -21.14
C LYS A 45 -10.27 -12.09 -20.02
N ARG A 46 -10.33 -12.72 -18.85
CA ARG A 46 -9.49 -12.36 -17.70
C ARG A 46 -8.01 -12.61 -17.96
N LEU A 47 -7.67 -13.71 -18.62
CA LEU A 47 -6.31 -14.05 -19.02
C LEU A 47 -5.78 -13.08 -20.09
N SER A 48 -6.63 -12.66 -21.04
CA SER A 48 -6.24 -11.66 -22.05
C SER A 48 -5.91 -10.30 -21.44
N SER A 49 -6.62 -9.90 -20.37
CA SER A 49 -6.35 -8.67 -19.63
C SER A 49 -5.29 -8.82 -18.53
N ARG A 50 -4.68 -10.00 -18.38
CA ARG A 50 -3.77 -10.28 -17.26
C ARG A 50 -2.47 -9.51 -17.48
N PRO A 51 -2.01 -8.70 -16.50
CA PRO A 51 -0.73 -8.01 -16.60
C PRO A 51 0.43 -9.00 -16.61
N GLN A 52 1.52 -8.66 -17.30
CA GLN A 52 2.70 -9.50 -17.33
C GLN A 52 3.41 -9.46 -15.97
N ILE A 53 4.20 -10.49 -15.69
CA ILE A 53 4.97 -10.56 -14.43
C ILE A 53 5.94 -9.38 -14.29
N ASN A 54 6.46 -8.87 -15.42
CA ASN A 54 7.32 -7.71 -15.47
C ASN A 54 6.58 -6.44 -15.04
N ASP A 55 5.34 -6.24 -15.50
CA ASP A 55 4.51 -5.09 -15.10
C ASP A 55 4.24 -5.10 -13.58
N LEU A 56 4.05 -6.30 -13.02
CA LEU A 56 3.85 -6.49 -11.59
C LEU A 56 5.13 -6.24 -10.77
N ARG A 57 6.31 -6.56 -11.33
CA ARG A 57 7.61 -6.23 -10.72
C ARG A 57 7.84 -4.72 -10.72
N THR A 58 7.60 -4.05 -11.84
CA THR A 58 7.73 -2.58 -11.96
C THR A 58 6.77 -1.86 -11.02
N SER A 59 5.54 -2.37 -10.87
CA SER A 59 4.56 -1.83 -9.93
C SER A 59 4.80 -2.23 -8.47
N ASN A 60 5.89 -2.96 -8.19
CA ASN A 60 6.29 -3.40 -6.85
C ASN A 60 5.26 -4.30 -6.13
N ILE A 61 4.38 -4.95 -6.92
CA ILE A 61 3.34 -5.89 -6.46
C ILE A 61 3.93 -7.30 -6.38
N TYR A 62 4.69 -7.71 -7.40
CA TYR A 62 5.36 -9.01 -7.43
C TYR A 62 6.84 -8.85 -7.07
N ARG A 63 7.29 -9.54 -6.02
CA ARG A 63 8.68 -9.58 -5.59
C ARG A 63 9.12 -11.04 -5.53
N GLU A 64 10.22 -11.36 -6.21
CA GLU A 64 10.78 -12.72 -6.20
C GLU A 64 11.28 -13.12 -4.81
N HIS A 65 11.71 -12.13 -4.02
CA HIS A 65 12.24 -12.31 -2.69
C HIS A 65 11.44 -11.42 -1.73
N GLY A 66 11.10 -11.96 -0.56
CA GLY A 66 10.48 -11.18 0.51
C GLY A 66 11.35 -10.00 0.94
N ILE A 67 10.74 -8.96 1.48
CA ILE A 67 11.49 -7.84 2.07
C ILE A 67 12.24 -8.38 3.29
N ASN A 68 13.58 -8.41 3.22
CA ASN A 68 14.40 -8.77 4.37
C ASN A 68 14.53 -7.57 5.31
N PHE A 69 13.50 -7.37 6.14
CA PHE A 69 13.48 -6.30 7.14
C PHE A 69 14.68 -6.37 8.08
N GLY A 70 15.19 -7.57 8.39
CA GLY A 70 16.37 -7.74 9.25
C GLY A 70 17.65 -7.16 8.64
N LYS A 71 17.84 -7.30 7.32
CA LYS A 71 18.97 -6.68 6.60
C LYS A 71 18.81 -5.16 6.56
N ILE A 72 17.62 -4.67 6.23
CA ILE A 72 17.32 -3.23 6.18
C ILE A 72 17.56 -2.57 7.55
N HIS A 73 17.07 -3.20 8.64
CA HIS A 73 17.29 -2.69 10.00
C HIS A 73 18.76 -2.65 10.38
N ARG A 74 19.55 -3.67 10.01
CA ARG A 74 20.99 -3.67 10.27
C ARG A 74 21.71 -2.57 9.50
N GLU A 75 21.45 -2.41 8.21
CA GLU A 75 22.07 -1.36 7.41
C GLU A 75 21.68 0.05 7.89
N LEU A 76 20.41 0.26 8.24
CA LEU A 76 19.97 1.52 8.83
C LEU A 76 20.66 1.78 10.17
N SER A 77 20.67 0.79 11.08
CA SER A 77 21.34 0.90 12.37
C SER A 77 22.82 1.20 12.20
N ASP A 78 23.51 0.55 11.26
CA ASP A 78 24.92 0.80 10.95
C ASP A 78 25.13 2.23 10.44
N VAL A 79 24.27 2.74 9.55
CA VAL A 79 24.34 4.13 9.06
C VAL A 79 24.12 5.13 10.20
N PHE A 80 23.16 4.86 11.09
CA PHE A 80 22.90 5.71 12.26
C PHE A 80 24.03 5.64 13.29
N CYS A 81 24.61 4.46 13.54
CA CYS A 81 25.74 4.28 14.45
C CYS A 81 27.04 4.88 13.90
N ARG A 82 27.32 4.75 12.59
CA ARG A 82 28.50 5.35 11.94
C ARG A 82 28.45 6.86 11.86
N ARG A 83 27.26 7.45 11.78
CA ARG A 83 27.08 8.91 11.86
C ARG A 83 27.24 9.46 13.29
N GLY A 84 27.44 8.58 14.28
CA GLY A 84 27.37 8.91 15.69
C GLY A 84 25.93 9.26 16.09
N THR A 85 25.62 9.06 17.37
CA THR A 85 24.56 9.85 17.99
C THR A 85 24.86 11.32 17.65
N PRO A 86 23.93 12.08 17.04
CA PRO A 86 24.16 13.50 16.85
C PRO A 86 24.55 14.08 18.22
N PRO A 87 25.61 14.90 18.31
CA PRO A 87 26.09 15.43 19.59
C PRO A 87 25.04 16.30 20.30
N PHE A 88 23.88 16.51 19.68
CA PHE A 88 22.73 17.18 20.25
C PHE A 88 21.51 16.26 20.18
N PRO A 89 20.90 15.87 21.31
CA PRO A 89 19.66 15.12 21.33
C PRO A 89 18.56 15.98 20.71
N ASN A 90 18.03 15.58 19.55
CA ASN A 90 16.80 16.09 18.91
C ASN A 90 16.33 17.48 19.37
N ILE A 91 17.16 18.52 19.24
CA ILE A 91 16.71 19.88 19.47
C ILE A 91 15.90 20.24 18.23
N SER A 92 14.61 20.52 18.40
CA SER A 92 13.76 20.89 17.27
C SER A 92 14.38 22.05 16.51
N SER A 93 14.33 22.01 15.18
CA SER A 93 14.90 23.07 14.32
C SER A 93 14.34 24.46 14.66
N ALA A 94 13.10 24.51 15.16
CA ALA A 94 12.45 25.71 15.68
C ALA A 94 13.14 26.24 16.95
N LEU A 95 13.48 25.38 17.91
CA LEU A 95 14.18 25.78 19.14
C LEU A 95 15.58 26.33 18.82
N ALA A 96 16.33 25.64 17.96
CA ALA A 96 17.67 26.07 17.54
C ALA A 96 17.66 27.43 16.83
N ARG A 97 16.66 27.69 15.97
CA ARG A 97 16.48 28.99 15.32
C ARG A 97 16.16 30.09 16.34
N THR A 98 15.30 29.79 17.32
CA THR A 98 14.90 30.76 18.35
C THR A 98 16.08 31.17 19.22
N VAL A 99 16.90 30.21 19.66
CA VAL A 99 18.10 30.47 20.45
C VAL A 99 19.12 31.34 19.70
N LYS A 100 19.33 31.08 18.40
CA LYS A 100 20.21 31.93 17.57
C LYS A 100 19.73 33.38 17.47
N ILE A 101 18.42 33.59 17.31
CA ILE A 101 17.83 34.94 17.26
C ILE A 101 18.02 35.65 18.60
N MET A 102 17.82 34.94 19.72
CA MET A 102 18.04 35.49 21.05
C MET A 102 19.51 35.87 21.29
N ASP A 103 20.46 35.00 20.93
CA ASP A 103 21.91 35.29 21.06
C ASP A 103 22.30 36.54 20.26
N PHE A 104 21.81 36.66 19.03
CA PHE A 104 22.04 37.85 18.21
C PHE A 104 21.48 39.13 18.85
N LYS A 105 20.23 39.08 19.35
CA LYS A 105 19.61 40.23 20.04
C LYS A 105 20.37 40.61 21.29
N LEU A 106 20.80 39.63 22.09
CA LEU A 106 21.56 39.84 23.31
C LEU A 106 22.89 40.53 23.00
N ARG A 107 23.65 40.03 22.02
CA ARG A 107 24.92 40.66 21.58
C ARG A 107 24.72 42.09 21.12
N LYS A 108 23.62 42.37 20.39
CA LYS A 108 23.28 43.72 19.93
C LYS A 108 23.04 44.65 21.12
N ILE A 109 22.30 44.21 22.15
CA ILE A 109 22.05 44.98 23.37
C ILE A 109 23.36 45.23 24.13
N VAL A 110 24.19 44.21 24.29
CA VAL A 110 25.49 44.32 24.99
C VAL A 110 26.45 45.27 24.26
N LEU A 111 26.45 45.27 22.93
CA LEU A 111 27.24 46.23 22.15
C LEU A 111 26.70 47.65 22.30
N ALA A 112 25.38 47.83 22.19
CA ALA A 112 24.75 49.13 22.35
C ALA A 112 24.99 49.72 23.76
N SER A 113 24.92 48.89 24.81
CA SER A 113 25.21 49.34 26.18
C SER A 113 26.69 49.73 26.35
N ARG A 114 27.62 48.94 25.81
CA ARG A 114 29.06 49.26 25.82
C ARG A 114 29.39 50.54 25.04
N MET A 115 28.67 50.81 23.95
CA MET A 115 28.85 52.04 23.17
C MET A 115 28.19 53.26 23.85
N GLY A 116 27.05 53.07 24.53
CA GLY A 116 26.34 54.11 25.27
C GLY A 116 26.96 54.48 26.63
N SER A 117 27.74 53.59 27.25
CA SER A 117 28.50 53.86 28.48
C SER A 117 29.79 54.68 28.27
N LYS A 118 30.07 55.15 27.05
CA LYS A 118 31.10 56.16 26.78
C LYS A 118 30.47 57.56 26.76
N LYS A 119 30.05 58.05 27.92
CA LYS A 119 29.83 59.48 28.20
C LYS A 119 30.16 59.73 29.66
#